data_AF-A0AAE1NXK2-F1
#
_entry.id   AF-A0AAE1NXK2-F1
#
_cell.length_a   1.000
_cell.length_b   1.000
_cell.length_c   1.000
_cell.angle_alpha   90.00
_cell.angle_beta   90.00
_cell.angle_gamma   90.00
#
_symmetry.space_group_name_H-M   'P 1'
#
loop_
_entity.id
_entity.type
_entity.pdbx_description
1 polymer ?
#
loop_
_entity_poly.entity_id
_entity_poly.type
_entity_poly.pdbx_seq_one_letter_code
_entity_poly.pdbx_strand_id
1 'polypeptide(L)'
;MLLSGHSGVNSRTAEDPESHKYQFVSGNTASSSLPSCPSPRLAIMAKSKNHTNHNQNRKAHRNKIKRPKKERYPSMRGVDPKFLRNLKFSRKHNLSSRKQKEVAAQRKLERETQAKAAGTTEP
;
A
#
# COMPACT_ATOMS: atom_id res chain seq x y z
N MET A 1 -39.79 20.90 8.41
CA MET A 1 -39.04 20.85 9.69
C MET A 1 -38.15 19.60 9.62
N LEU A 2 -36.83 19.57 9.70
CA LEU A 2 -35.76 20.51 10.09
C LEU A 2 -34.50 20.19 9.25
N LEU A 3 -33.57 21.14 9.22
CA LEU A 3 -32.53 21.36 8.22
C LEU A 3 -31.32 20.42 8.28
N SER A 4 -30.70 20.24 7.11
CA SER A 4 -29.39 19.65 6.83
C SER A 4 -28.23 20.53 7.35
N GLY A 5 -27.41 19.98 8.25
CA GLY A 5 -26.20 20.63 8.77
C GLY A 5 -24.98 20.38 7.88
N HIS A 6 -24.43 21.46 7.30
CA HIS A 6 -23.14 21.53 6.64
C HIS A 6 -22.07 22.03 7.62
N SER A 7 -20.91 21.37 7.70
CA SER A 7 -19.62 21.96 8.11
C SER A 7 -18.53 21.01 7.62
N GLY A 8 -17.41 21.40 7.02
CA GLY A 8 -16.74 22.68 6.91
C GLY A 8 -15.26 22.33 6.81
N VAL A 9 -14.73 22.37 5.58
CA VAL A 9 -13.35 22.06 5.22
C VAL A 9 -12.36 23.12 5.75
N ASN A 10 -11.19 22.68 6.21
CA ASN A 10 -9.84 23.15 5.79
C ASN A 10 -8.79 23.17 6.92
N SER A 11 -7.71 22.44 6.63
CA SER A 11 -6.44 22.33 7.33
C SER A 11 -5.69 23.67 7.42
N ARG A 12 -5.23 24.02 8.62
CA ARG A 12 -4.26 25.10 8.86
C ARG A 12 -2.85 24.53 8.71
N THR A 13 -2.20 24.73 7.57
CA THR A 13 -0.74 24.68 7.46
C THR A 13 -0.18 26.03 7.90
N ALA A 14 0.75 26.00 8.84
CA ALA A 14 1.49 27.17 9.30
C ALA A 14 2.54 27.53 8.24
N GLU A 15 2.53 28.77 7.76
CA GLU A 15 3.53 29.32 6.85
C GLU A 15 4.45 30.26 7.62
N ASP A 16 5.76 29.99 7.54
CA ASP A 16 6.87 30.79 8.08
C ASP A 16 7.05 32.11 7.29
N PRO A 17 7.15 33.29 7.94
CA PRO A 17 7.31 34.55 7.24
C PRO A 17 8.76 35.05 7.26
N GLU A 18 9.63 34.55 6.38
CA GLU A 18 10.96 35.16 6.21
C GLU A 18 11.56 34.96 4.81
N SER A 19 11.18 35.79 3.83
CA SER A 19 11.98 36.04 2.60
C SER A 19 11.43 37.20 1.74
N HIS A 20 11.04 38.34 2.33
CA HIS A 20 10.77 39.57 1.57
C HIS A 20 11.96 40.54 1.68
N LYS A 21 13.05 40.21 0.99
CA LYS A 21 14.17 41.13 0.74
C LYS A 21 14.74 40.94 -0.66
N TYR A 22 14.03 41.36 -1.70
CA TYR A 22 14.66 41.83 -2.93
C TYR A 22 13.86 42.99 -3.54
N GLN A 23 14.60 44.03 -3.89
CA GLN A 23 14.14 45.36 -4.25
C GLN A 23 13.43 45.39 -5.61
N PHE A 24 12.33 46.14 -5.65
CA PHE A 24 11.62 46.56 -6.86
C PHE A 24 12.47 47.60 -7.61
N VAL A 25 12.83 47.31 -8.86
CA VAL A 25 13.34 48.32 -9.80
C VAL A 25 12.34 48.42 -10.95
N SER A 26 11.86 49.66 -11.13
CA SER A 26 10.83 50.09 -12.05
C SER A 26 11.21 49.97 -13.53
N GLY A 27 10.24 49.54 -14.34
CA GLY A 27 9.98 50.11 -15.67
C GLY A 27 10.71 49.49 -16.86
N ASN A 28 9.99 48.70 -17.66
CA ASN A 28 10.20 48.69 -19.10
C ASN A 28 8.87 48.38 -19.83
N THR A 29 8.19 49.44 -20.26
CA THR A 29 7.13 49.39 -21.26
C THR A 29 7.79 49.37 -22.63
N ALA A 30 7.81 48.22 -23.28
CA ALA A 30 8.09 48.12 -24.70
C ALA A 30 6.98 47.32 -25.39
N SER A 31 6.42 47.99 -26.39
CA SER A 31 5.38 47.61 -27.32
C SER A 31 5.71 46.36 -28.14
N SER A 32 4.64 45.77 -28.68
CA SER A 32 4.57 45.18 -30.03
C SER A 32 5.47 43.98 -30.34
N SER A 33 4.92 42.78 -30.21
CA SER A 33 4.65 41.89 -31.37
C SER A 33 4.21 40.53 -30.85
N LEU A 34 2.96 40.15 -31.15
CA LEU A 34 2.52 38.76 -31.05
C LEU A 34 3.50 37.88 -31.85
N PRO A 35 4.02 36.77 -31.31
CA PRO A 35 4.63 35.77 -32.16
C PRO A 35 3.52 35.22 -33.06
N SER A 36 3.59 35.54 -34.35
CA SER A 36 2.73 34.95 -35.37
C SER A 36 2.94 33.44 -35.32
N CYS A 37 2.00 32.72 -34.73
CA CYS A 37 1.92 31.27 -34.87
C CYS A 37 1.94 30.97 -36.38
N PRO A 38 2.91 30.20 -36.91
CA PRO A 38 2.78 29.69 -38.26
C PRO A 38 1.60 28.73 -38.24
N SER A 39 0.50 29.14 -38.90
CA SER A 39 -0.68 28.32 -39.11
C SER A 39 -0.24 26.90 -39.52
N PRO A 40 -0.64 25.84 -38.80
CA PRO A 40 -0.33 24.49 -39.24
C PRO A 40 -1.04 24.31 -40.57
N ARG A 41 -0.28 24.31 -41.68
CA ARG A 41 -0.78 23.82 -42.96
C ARG A 41 -1.43 22.49 -42.67
N LEU A 42 -2.70 22.39 -43.01
CA LEU A 42 -3.54 21.22 -42.88
C LEU A 42 -2.88 20.08 -43.66
N ALA A 43 -1.94 19.38 -43.04
CA ALA A 43 -1.55 18.04 -43.43
C ALA A 43 -2.71 17.15 -42.97
N ILE A 44 -3.78 17.16 -43.78
CA ILE A 44 -4.88 16.23 -43.65
C ILE A 44 -4.23 14.86 -43.83
N MET A 45 -4.12 14.12 -42.73
CA MET A 45 -3.62 12.76 -42.72
C MET A 45 -4.54 11.94 -43.61
N ALA A 46 -4.19 11.82 -44.89
CA ALA A 46 -5.03 11.12 -45.87
C ALA A 46 -5.33 9.68 -45.41
N LYS A 47 -4.37 9.04 -44.71
CA LYS A 47 -4.55 7.83 -43.91
C LYS A 47 -3.56 7.81 -42.74
N SER A 48 -3.99 7.33 -41.59
CA SER A 48 -3.15 7.15 -40.39
C SER A 48 -2.84 5.67 -40.13
N LYS A 49 -1.81 5.38 -39.32
CA LYS A 49 -1.53 4.02 -38.84
C LYS A 49 -2.58 3.61 -37.81
N ASN A 50 -3.24 2.48 -38.01
CA ASN A 50 -4.34 2.03 -37.15
C ASN A 50 -3.91 1.39 -35.82
N HIS A 51 -2.69 0.82 -35.72
CA HIS A 51 -2.19 0.18 -34.50
C HIS A 51 -0.66 0.08 -34.47
N THR A 52 -0.05 0.23 -33.28
CA THR A 52 1.40 0.02 -33.06
C THR A 52 1.75 -0.39 -31.62
N ASN A 53 2.65 -1.37 -31.47
CA ASN A 53 3.24 -1.79 -30.19
C ASN A 53 4.74 -1.38 -30.07
N HIS A 54 5.27 -0.60 -31.02
CA HIS A 54 6.71 -0.38 -31.16
C HIS A 54 7.41 0.18 -29.90
N ASN A 55 6.72 1.04 -29.14
CA ASN A 55 7.30 1.72 -27.97
C ASN A 55 6.74 1.26 -26.62
N GLN A 56 5.88 0.23 -26.57
CA GLN A 56 5.27 -0.17 -25.30
C GLN A 56 6.29 -0.88 -24.40
N ASN A 57 7.06 -1.81 -24.96
CA ASN A 57 8.09 -2.55 -24.22
C ASN A 57 9.15 -1.63 -23.61
N ARG A 58 9.65 -0.65 -24.39
CA ARG A 58 10.63 0.33 -23.88
C ARG A 58 10.08 1.17 -22.73
N LYS A 59 8.81 1.57 -22.77
CA LYS A 59 8.14 2.27 -21.65
C LYS A 59 7.99 1.35 -20.43
N ALA A 60 7.54 0.11 -20.62
CA ALA A 60 7.38 -0.86 -19.54
C ALA A 60 8.72 -1.18 -18.85
N HIS A 61 9.80 -1.31 -19.61
CA HIS A 61 11.15 -1.55 -19.07
C HIS A 61 11.78 -0.31 -18.44
N ARG A 62 11.45 0.92 -18.87
CA ARG A 62 11.85 2.15 -18.15
C ARG A 62 11.39 2.13 -16.69
N ASN A 63 10.16 1.67 -16.44
CA ASN A 63 9.61 1.53 -15.09
C ASN A 63 9.98 0.20 -14.40
N LYS A 64 10.72 -0.69 -15.08
CA LYS A 64 11.04 -2.07 -14.70
C LYS A 64 9.78 -2.89 -14.44
N ILE A 65 9.54 -3.94 -15.24
CA ILE A 65 8.44 -4.88 -14.98
C ILE A 65 8.74 -5.64 -13.68
N LYS A 66 8.11 -5.24 -12.58
CA LYS A 66 8.30 -5.85 -11.25
C LYS A 66 7.39 -7.05 -11.09
N ARG A 67 7.93 -8.11 -10.48
CA ARG A 67 7.13 -9.26 -10.04
C ARG A 67 6.26 -8.84 -8.83
N PRO A 68 5.06 -9.42 -8.66
CA PRO A 68 4.26 -9.17 -7.46
C PRO A 68 5.02 -9.62 -6.22
N LYS A 69 4.88 -8.87 -5.13
CA LYS A 69 5.55 -9.17 -3.87
C LYS A 69 4.94 -10.45 -3.26
N LYS A 70 5.79 -11.41 -2.92
CA LYS A 70 5.38 -12.60 -2.16
C LYS A 70 5.51 -12.29 -0.67
N GLU A 71 4.40 -12.39 0.06
CA GLU A 71 4.37 -12.22 1.51
C GLU A 71 4.45 -13.57 2.22
N ARG A 72 5.03 -13.60 3.44
CA ARG A 72 5.13 -14.83 4.23
C ARG A 72 3.74 -15.41 4.57
N TYR A 73 2.77 -14.53 4.84
CA TYR A 73 1.40 -14.91 5.18
C TYR A 73 0.43 -14.20 4.23
N PRO A 74 -0.15 -14.90 3.24
CA PRO A 74 -1.13 -14.32 2.34
C PRO A 74 -2.49 -14.12 3.03
N SER A 75 -3.34 -13.29 2.44
CA SER A 75 -4.73 -13.12 2.90
C SER A 75 -5.55 -14.40 2.69
N MET A 76 -6.48 -14.70 3.60
CA MET A 76 -7.41 -15.83 3.49
C MET A 76 -8.69 -15.51 2.69
N ARG A 77 -8.66 -14.47 1.83
CA ARG A 77 -9.83 -14.11 1.01
C ARG A 77 -10.08 -15.19 -0.04
N GLY A 78 -11.35 -15.60 -0.18
CA GLY A 78 -11.76 -16.68 -1.10
C GLY A 78 -11.68 -18.09 -0.51
N VAL A 79 -11.27 -18.24 0.75
CA VAL A 79 -11.35 -19.52 1.47
C VAL A 79 -12.80 -19.77 1.90
N ASP A 80 -13.21 -21.05 1.93
CA ASP A 80 -14.56 -21.47 2.32
C ASP A 80 -15.04 -20.82 3.64
N PRO A 81 -16.19 -20.12 3.64
CA PRO A 81 -16.77 -19.53 4.83
C PRO A 81 -16.98 -20.52 5.99
N LYS A 82 -17.33 -21.79 5.72
CA LYS A 82 -17.56 -22.78 6.78
C LYS A 82 -16.25 -23.10 7.51
N PHE A 83 -15.16 -23.30 6.77
CA PHE A 83 -13.83 -23.43 7.34
C PHE A 83 -13.39 -22.19 8.14
N LEU A 84 -13.60 -20.99 7.61
CA LEU A 84 -13.22 -19.75 8.28
C LEU A 84 -13.96 -19.51 9.60
N ARG A 85 -15.25 -19.89 9.67
CA ARG A 85 -16.03 -19.82 10.90
C ARG A 85 -15.42 -20.71 11.98
N ASN A 86 -15.11 -21.97 11.64
CA ASN A 86 -14.47 -22.88 12.59
C ASN A 86 -13.09 -22.36 13.04
N LEU A 87 -12.24 -21.96 12.09
CA LEU A 87 -10.90 -21.44 12.39
C LEU A 87 -10.94 -20.23 13.32
N LYS A 88 -11.92 -19.33 13.13
CA LYS A 88 -12.14 -18.17 14.01
C LYS A 88 -12.47 -18.61 15.43
N PHE A 89 -13.38 -19.57 15.61
CA PHE A 89 -13.74 -20.09 16.93
C PHE A 89 -12.57 -20.82 17.58
N SER A 90 -11.87 -21.70 16.86
CA SER A 90 -10.69 -22.40 17.39
C SER A 90 -9.65 -21.40 17.90
N ARG A 91 -9.28 -20.39 17.09
CA ARG A 91 -8.32 -19.35 17.49
C ARG A 91 -8.81 -18.52 18.69
N LYS A 92 -10.11 -18.23 18.76
CA LYS A 92 -10.71 -17.44 19.85
C LYS A 92 -10.65 -18.15 21.21
N HIS A 93 -10.88 -19.46 21.23
CA HIS A 93 -10.96 -20.25 22.47
C HIS A 93 -9.64 -20.94 22.87
N ASN A 94 -8.56 -20.70 22.13
CA ASN A 94 -7.24 -21.15 22.55
C ASN A 94 -6.79 -20.37 23.80
N LEU A 95 -6.08 -21.06 24.71
CA LEU A 95 -5.43 -20.42 25.86
C LEU A 95 -4.47 -19.33 25.38
N SER A 96 -4.21 -18.32 26.20
CA SER A 96 -3.18 -17.33 25.87
C SER A 96 -1.82 -18.01 25.68
N SER A 97 -0.98 -17.45 24.81
CA SER A 97 0.32 -18.06 24.48
C SER A 97 1.21 -18.32 25.71
N ARG A 98 1.10 -17.49 26.75
CA ARG A 98 1.78 -17.69 28.02
C ARG A 98 1.29 -18.94 28.75
N LYS A 99 -0.03 -19.06 28.95
CA LYS A 99 -0.65 -20.22 29.60
C LYS A 99 -0.40 -21.51 28.81
N GLN A 100 -0.40 -21.45 27.48
CA GLN A 100 -0.05 -22.62 26.65
C GLN A 100 1.37 -23.12 26.92
N LYS A 101 2.36 -22.22 27.04
CA LYS A 101 3.75 -22.58 27.35
C LYS A 101 3.89 -23.17 28.75
N GLU A 102 3.20 -22.58 29.74
CA GLU A 102 3.19 -23.07 31.12
C GLU A 102 2.61 -24.49 31.19
N VAL A 103 1.43 -24.72 30.59
CA VAL A 103 0.80 -26.05 30.53
C VAL A 103 1.67 -27.04 29.75
N ALA A 104 2.31 -26.62 28.66
CA ALA A 104 3.20 -27.50 27.89
C ALA A 104 4.46 -27.90 28.69
N ALA A 105 5.04 -26.96 29.45
CA ALA A 105 6.16 -27.24 30.33
C ALA A 105 5.77 -28.19 31.47
N GLN A 106 4.61 -27.96 32.09
CA GLN A 106 4.06 -28.85 33.13
C GLN A 106 3.84 -30.26 32.59
N ARG A 107 3.18 -30.42 31.44
CA ARG A 107 2.98 -31.73 30.79
C ARG A 107 4.30 -32.43 30.44
N LYS A 108 5.33 -31.66 30.05
CA LYS A 108 6.66 -32.21 29.77
C LYS A 108 7.29 -32.75 31.05
N LEU A 109 7.28 -31.98 32.13
CA LEU A 109 7.77 -32.40 33.44
C LEU A 109 7.01 -33.62 33.95
N GLU A 110 5.67 -33.61 33.88
CA GLU A 110 4.83 -34.76 34.25
C GLU A 110 5.21 -36.01 33.47
N ARG A 111 5.39 -35.90 32.14
CA ARG A 111 5.83 -37.02 31.32
C ARG A 111 7.24 -37.52 31.70
N GLU A 112 8.17 -36.61 32.00
CA GLU A 112 9.53 -36.96 32.44
C GLU A 112 9.52 -37.65 33.83
N THR A 113 8.69 -37.17 34.76
CA THR A 113 8.51 -37.81 36.08
C THR A 113 7.85 -39.18 35.98
N GLN A 114 6.84 -39.33 35.12
CA GLN A 114 6.18 -40.62 34.84
C GLN A 114 7.14 -41.60 34.15
N ALA A 115 7.97 -41.14 33.22
CA ALA A 115 8.99 -41.97 32.57
C ALA A 115 10.06 -42.43 33.57
N LYS A 116 10.46 -41.57 34.53
CA LYS A 116 11.35 -41.94 35.64
C LYS A 116 10.71 -42.94 36.61
N ALA A 117 9.43 -42.76 36.92
CA ALA A 117 8.68 -43.67 37.79
C ALA A 117 8.38 -45.03 37.15
N ALA A 118 8.26 -45.08 35.82
CA ALA A 118 8.00 -46.30 35.06
C ALA A 118 9.24 -47.21 34.88
N GLY A 119 10.42 -46.80 35.33
CA GLY A 119 11.60 -47.69 35.42
C GLY A 119 12.04 -48.32 34.10
N THR A 120 11.71 -47.74 32.95
CA THR A 120 12.19 -48.21 31.63
C THR A 120 13.50 -47.53 31.27
N THR A 121 14.54 -47.76 32.05
CA THR A 121 15.93 -47.52 31.64
C THR A 121 16.82 -48.39 32.51
N GLU A 122 17.23 -49.55 32.00
CA GLU A 122 18.49 -50.22 32.34
C GLU A 122 18.89 -51.08 31.12
N PRO A 123 20.20 -51.34 30.89
CA PRO A 123 21.08 -50.64 29.95
C PRO A 123 20.94 -51.00 28.47
#